data_AF-A0A524FEG1-F1
#
_entry.id   AF-A0A524FEG1-F1
#
_cell.length_a   1.000
_cell.length_b   1.000
_cell.length_c   1.000
_cell.angle_alpha   90.00
_cell.angle_beta   90.00
_cell.angle_gamma   90.00
#
_symmetry.space_group_name_H-M   'P 1'
#
loop_
_entity.id
_entity.type
_entity.pdbx_description
1 polymer ?
#
loop_
_entity_poly.entity_id
_entity_poly.type
_entity_poly.pdbx_seq_one_letter_code
_entity_poly.pdbx_strand_id
1 'polypeptide(L)'
;MVAEKKNVKMFFNGSILTMNESQPSVEAVGIENDKITAIGRLDLVKEKLGDDFLQIDLEGKTMLPGFIDSHLHPILFVFYQVNPNVSEITSLNALKDVLKEATQGKPTDKLIIALNLSEEKFDVPVLPTKWDLDEVCPEHPVFVMRYDGHIGIANSKALALVGIDENTPDPEGGEIRKDQNGELTGVLSETAISPMFNKIAFPQGIELKNATLKAFNYLAAQGLTSLHGILHSDAGGEFGDFGVVEIPLFKSVQSDIPQNWYIMVNTEKPKKLLRLKKPPLDGGKPD
;
A
#
# COMPACT_ATOMS: atom_id res chain seq x y z
N MET A 1 -26.22 -29.91 9.91
CA MET A 1 -26.20 -28.44 9.83
C MET A 1 -26.18 -27.93 11.26
N VAL A 2 -25.01 -27.47 11.74
CA VAL A 2 -24.91 -26.80 13.04
C VAL A 2 -25.42 -25.39 12.80
N ALA A 3 -26.49 -24.97 13.47
CA ALA A 3 -26.95 -23.60 13.39
C ALA A 3 -25.81 -22.69 13.88
N GLU A 4 -25.31 -21.81 13.01
CA GLU A 4 -24.38 -20.76 13.43
C GLU A 4 -25.04 -19.97 14.57
N LYS A 5 -24.39 -19.97 15.73
CA LYS A 5 -24.86 -19.24 16.89
C LYS A 5 -24.83 -17.74 16.54
N LYS A 6 -25.98 -17.07 16.58
CA LYS A 6 -26.07 -15.63 16.28
C LYS A 6 -25.06 -14.85 17.11
N ASN A 7 -24.22 -14.06 16.45
CA ASN A 7 -23.26 -13.17 17.13
C ASN A 7 -23.92 -11.81 17.37
N VAL A 8 -24.66 -11.69 18.47
CA VAL A 8 -25.39 -10.46 18.80
C VAL A 8 -24.60 -9.66 19.83
N LYS A 9 -24.39 -8.36 19.59
CA LYS A 9 -23.64 -7.45 20.46
C LYS A 9 -24.43 -6.16 20.69
N MET A 10 -24.27 -5.57 21.87
CA MET A 10 -24.76 -4.23 22.19
C MET A 10 -23.63 -3.38 22.75
N PHE A 11 -23.37 -2.25 22.12
CA PHE A 11 -22.41 -1.25 22.60
C PHE A 11 -23.17 -0.12 23.30
N PHE A 12 -22.70 0.32 24.45
CA PHE A 12 -23.36 1.33 25.27
C PHE A 12 -22.37 2.08 26.19
N ASN A 13 -22.88 3.07 26.94
CA ASN A 13 -22.11 3.83 27.93
C ASN A 13 -20.88 4.56 27.34
N GLY A 14 -21.09 5.29 26.24
CA GLY A 14 -20.08 6.11 25.59
C GLY A 14 -20.71 7.16 24.67
N SER A 15 -19.91 8.06 24.09
CA SER A 15 -20.40 8.99 23.07
C SER A 15 -20.49 8.26 21.74
N ILE A 16 -21.70 7.95 21.27
CA ILE A 16 -21.89 7.26 20.00
C ILE A 16 -22.39 8.26 18.96
N LEU A 17 -21.56 8.51 17.94
CA LEU A 17 -21.86 9.42 16.84
C LEU A 17 -22.30 8.61 15.61
N THR A 18 -23.44 8.94 15.02
CA THR A 18 -23.99 8.19 13.87
C THR A 18 -23.63 8.79 12.51
N MET A 19 -23.22 10.07 12.50
CA MET A 19 -23.09 10.91 11.30
C MET A 19 -24.41 11.12 10.52
N ASN A 20 -25.56 10.76 11.10
CA ASN A 20 -26.87 11.07 10.57
C ASN A 20 -27.40 12.37 11.18
N GLU A 21 -27.62 13.41 10.37
CA GLU A 21 -28.11 14.72 10.83
C GLU A 21 -29.41 14.66 11.63
N SER A 22 -30.30 13.70 11.32
CA SER A 22 -31.59 13.55 12.01
C SER A 22 -31.48 12.81 13.35
N GLN A 23 -30.37 12.10 13.59
CA GLN A 23 -30.13 11.35 14.82
C GLN A 23 -28.62 11.29 15.10
N PRO A 24 -27.96 12.44 15.37
CA PRO A 24 -26.50 12.55 15.34
C PRO A 24 -25.79 11.76 16.44
N SER A 25 -26.50 11.48 17.54
CA SER A 25 -26.00 10.66 18.65
C SER A 25 -27.05 9.69 19.19
N VAL A 26 -26.60 8.56 19.73
CA VAL A 26 -27.45 7.53 20.35
C VAL A 26 -26.81 7.02 21.65
N GLU A 27 -27.60 6.37 22.52
CA GLU A 27 -27.11 5.80 23.78
C GLU A 27 -26.56 4.38 23.60
N ALA A 28 -27.08 3.64 22.60
CA ALA A 28 -26.66 2.27 22.32
C ALA A 28 -26.76 1.92 20.83
N VAL A 29 -25.95 0.93 20.43
CA VAL A 29 -25.94 0.32 19.10
C VAL A 29 -26.01 -1.20 19.25
N GLY A 30 -26.99 -1.82 18.61
CA GLY A 30 -27.16 -3.25 18.49
C GLY A 30 -26.65 -3.77 17.15
N ILE A 31 -25.82 -4.81 17.20
CA ILE A 31 -25.22 -5.46 16.04
C ILE A 31 -25.62 -6.94 16.06
N GLU A 32 -26.09 -7.44 14.92
CA GLU A 32 -26.25 -8.88 14.68
C GLU A 32 -25.32 -9.29 13.54
N ASN A 33 -24.39 -10.19 13.85
CA ASN A 33 -23.28 -10.57 12.97
C ASN A 33 -22.47 -9.31 12.56
N ASP A 34 -22.60 -8.88 11.30
CA ASP A 34 -21.86 -7.74 10.74
C ASP A 34 -22.78 -6.57 10.37
N LYS A 35 -24.03 -6.55 10.86
CA LYS A 35 -25.00 -5.51 10.56
C LYS A 35 -25.50 -4.82 11.81
N ILE A 36 -25.60 -3.50 11.75
CA ILE A 36 -26.32 -2.72 12.74
C ILE A 36 -27.82 -3.00 12.57
N THR A 37 -28.48 -3.53 13.60
CA THR A 37 -29.91 -3.87 13.57
C THR A 37 -30.76 -2.98 14.46
N ALA A 38 -30.14 -2.23 15.38
CA ALA A 38 -30.81 -1.28 16.26
C ALA A 38 -29.88 -0.15 16.67
N ILE A 39 -30.39 1.07 16.74
CA ILE A 39 -29.71 2.24 17.33
C ILE A 39 -30.73 3.07 18.09
N GLY A 40 -30.32 3.77 19.15
CA GLY A 40 -31.20 4.70 19.86
C GLY A 40 -30.97 4.70 21.36
N ARG A 41 -32.06 4.80 22.13
CA ARG A 41 -32.02 4.67 23.59
C ARG A 41 -31.63 3.27 24.01
N LEU A 42 -30.93 3.16 25.15
CA LEU A 42 -30.42 1.89 25.66
C LEU A 42 -31.51 0.83 25.87
N ASP A 43 -32.66 1.23 26.43
CA ASP A 43 -33.77 0.33 26.73
C ASP A 43 -34.46 -0.21 25.47
N LEU A 44 -34.66 0.64 24.46
CA LEU A 44 -35.26 0.26 23.18
C LEU A 44 -34.36 -0.68 22.37
N VAL A 45 -33.04 -0.43 22.38
CA VAL A 45 -32.07 -1.32 21.72
C VAL A 45 -32.05 -2.68 22.42
N LYS A 46 -32.07 -2.71 23.75
CA LYS A 46 -32.13 -3.95 24.52
C LYS A 46 -33.40 -4.75 24.22
N GLU A 47 -34.57 -4.10 24.20
CA GLU A 47 -35.83 -4.73 23.83
C GLU A 47 -35.76 -5.36 22.43
N LYS A 48 -35.13 -4.65 21.48
CA LYS A 48 -35.01 -5.11 20.09
C LYS A 48 -34.10 -6.34 19.94
N LEU A 49 -33.01 -6.41 20.71
CA LEU A 49 -32.06 -7.53 20.65
C LEU A 49 -32.55 -8.77 21.40
N GLY A 50 -33.51 -8.62 22.33
CA GLY A 50 -33.96 -9.69 23.21
C GLY A 50 -32.99 -9.95 24.36
N ASP A 51 -32.87 -11.19 24.83
CA ASP A 51 -32.11 -11.51 26.05
C ASP A 51 -30.72 -12.14 25.81
N ASP A 52 -30.41 -12.58 24.59
CA ASP A 52 -29.16 -13.28 24.26
C ASP A 52 -28.24 -12.43 23.37
N PHE A 53 -27.47 -11.55 24.02
CA PHE A 53 -26.47 -10.71 23.36
C PHE A 53 -25.28 -10.39 24.28
N LEU A 54 -24.11 -10.14 23.68
CA LEU A 54 -22.92 -9.69 24.38
C LEU A 54 -23.00 -8.19 24.63
N GLN A 55 -22.87 -7.79 25.89
CA GLN A 55 -22.77 -6.38 26.29
C GLN A 55 -21.32 -5.89 26.19
N ILE A 56 -21.12 -4.74 25.54
CA ILE A 56 -19.83 -4.08 25.37
C ILE A 56 -19.95 -2.66 25.93
N ASP A 57 -19.41 -2.47 27.12
CA ASP A 57 -19.33 -1.16 27.77
C ASP A 57 -18.20 -0.34 27.12
N LEU A 58 -18.52 0.87 26.63
CA LEU A 58 -17.54 1.78 26.03
C LEU A 58 -16.72 2.54 27.08
N GLU A 59 -17.13 2.50 28.35
CA GLU A 59 -16.46 3.16 29.49
C GLU A 59 -16.23 4.65 29.22
N GLY A 60 -17.23 5.32 28.65
CA GLY A 60 -17.18 6.74 28.28
C GLY A 60 -16.40 7.05 27.00
N LYS A 61 -15.80 6.06 26.32
CA LYS A 61 -15.08 6.28 25.04
C LYS A 61 -16.06 6.61 23.91
N THR A 62 -15.54 7.23 22.86
CA THR A 62 -16.33 7.61 21.68
C THR A 62 -16.36 6.49 20.64
N MET A 63 -17.55 6.18 20.14
CA MET A 63 -17.77 5.35 18.95
C MET A 63 -18.19 6.23 17.78
N LEU A 64 -17.60 5.99 16.61
CA LEU A 64 -17.92 6.65 15.35
C LEU A 64 -17.87 5.63 14.20
N PRO A 65 -18.47 5.93 13.03
CA PRO A 65 -18.27 5.11 11.84
C PRO A 65 -16.78 5.03 11.48
N GLY A 66 -16.35 3.85 11.03
CA GLY A 66 -15.00 3.67 10.53
C GLY A 66 -14.74 4.54 9.29
N PHE A 67 -13.49 4.94 9.09
CA PHE A 67 -13.11 5.80 7.98
C PHE A 67 -13.14 5.05 6.65
N ILE A 68 -13.45 5.80 5.59
CA ILE A 68 -13.49 5.31 4.22
C ILE A 68 -12.40 6.04 3.43
N ASP A 69 -11.45 5.28 2.88
CA ASP A 69 -10.57 5.82 1.85
C ASP A 69 -11.28 5.73 0.49
N SER A 70 -11.43 6.87 -0.17
CA SER A 70 -12.11 6.96 -1.46
C SER A 70 -11.21 6.73 -2.66
N HIS A 71 -9.88 6.63 -2.49
CA HIS A 71 -8.95 6.39 -3.60
C HIS A 71 -7.62 5.81 -3.11
N LEU A 72 -7.41 4.52 -3.34
CA LEU A 72 -6.18 3.80 -3.00
C LEU A 72 -5.64 3.00 -4.19
N HIS A 73 -4.33 3.08 -4.42
CA HIS A 73 -3.60 2.14 -5.28
C HIS A 73 -3.01 1.03 -4.39
N PRO A 74 -3.67 -0.14 -4.22
CA PRO A 74 -3.31 -1.10 -3.19
C PRO A 74 -1.93 -1.73 -3.39
N ILE A 75 -1.56 -2.05 -4.62
CA ILE A 75 -0.27 -2.68 -4.91
C ILE A 75 0.87 -1.69 -4.73
N LEU A 76 0.67 -0.45 -5.15
CA LEU A 76 1.60 0.64 -4.87
C LEU A 76 1.73 0.88 -3.36
N PHE A 77 0.61 0.90 -2.63
CA PHE A 77 0.67 1.05 -1.19
C PHE A 77 1.47 -0.08 -0.52
N VAL A 78 1.23 -1.35 -0.90
CA VAL A 78 2.02 -2.48 -0.41
C VAL A 78 3.50 -2.32 -0.79
N PHE A 79 3.79 -1.88 -2.02
CA PHE A 79 5.14 -1.59 -2.48
C PHE A 79 5.87 -0.58 -1.55
N TYR A 80 5.21 0.51 -1.18
CA TYR A 80 5.78 1.48 -0.24
C TYR A 80 5.96 0.91 1.17
N GLN A 81 5.08 -0.01 1.60
CA GLN A 81 5.16 -0.63 2.94
C GLN A 81 6.24 -1.71 3.08
N VAL A 82 6.65 -2.35 1.98
CA VAL A 82 7.65 -3.44 2.02
C VAL A 82 9.07 -2.99 1.77
N ASN A 83 9.25 -1.79 1.22
CA ASN A 83 10.56 -1.23 0.93
C ASN A 83 10.98 -0.24 2.01
N PRO A 84 12.29 -0.10 2.28
CA PRO A 84 12.80 0.93 3.18
C PRO A 84 12.26 2.32 2.85
N ASN A 85 11.65 2.97 3.84
CA ASN A 85 11.23 4.36 3.77
C ASN A 85 12.27 5.23 4.48
N VAL A 86 12.87 6.17 3.76
CA VAL A 86 13.92 7.07 4.24
C VAL A 86 13.44 8.53 4.36
N SER A 87 12.13 8.75 4.57
CA SER A 87 11.56 10.10 4.71
C SER A 87 11.99 10.86 5.98
N GLU A 88 12.37 10.11 7.03
CA GLU A 88 12.67 10.64 8.37
C GLU A 88 14.16 10.75 8.68
N ILE A 89 15.05 10.31 7.76
CA ILE A 89 16.49 10.41 7.99
C ILE A 89 16.98 11.84 7.71
N THR A 90 17.97 12.27 8.49
CA THR A 90 18.52 13.63 8.42
C THR A 90 20.01 13.66 8.08
N SER A 91 20.60 12.56 7.58
CA SER A 91 21.99 12.57 7.13
C SER A 91 22.30 11.49 6.10
N LEU A 92 23.35 11.71 5.32
CA LEU A 92 23.88 10.74 4.37
C LEU A 92 24.35 9.44 5.06
N ASN A 93 24.93 9.55 6.26
CA ASN A 93 25.34 8.37 7.02
C ASN A 93 24.14 7.54 7.48
N ALA A 94 23.04 8.18 7.90
CA ALA A 94 21.81 7.47 8.23
C ALA A 94 21.21 6.76 6.99
N LEU A 95 21.26 7.38 5.81
CA LEU A 95 20.90 6.71 4.56
C LEU A 95 21.76 5.46 4.34
N LYS A 96 23.08 5.61 4.44
CA LYS A 96 24.06 4.52 4.27
C LYS A 96 23.79 3.35 5.22
N ASP A 97 23.47 3.63 6.49
CA ASP A 97 23.14 2.60 7.48
C ASP A 97 21.87 1.82 7.10
N VAL A 98 20.81 2.52 6.69
CA VAL A 98 19.55 1.88 6.22
C VAL A 98 19.80 0.99 5.01
N LEU A 99 20.61 1.44 4.05
CA LEU A 99 20.92 0.66 2.85
C LEU A 99 21.77 -0.57 3.17
N LYS A 100 22.72 -0.43 4.08
CA LYS A 100 23.52 -1.56 4.58
C LYS A 100 22.65 -2.59 5.31
N GLU A 101 21.65 -2.17 6.07
CA GLU A 101 20.69 -3.09 6.69
C GLU A 101 19.81 -3.77 5.64
N ALA A 102 19.29 -2.99 4.68
CA ALA A 102 18.38 -3.48 3.64
C ALA A 102 19.00 -4.55 2.72
N THR A 103 20.33 -4.52 2.54
CA THR A 103 21.10 -5.47 1.72
C THR A 103 21.51 -6.74 2.45
N GLN A 104 21.43 -6.78 3.79
CA GLN A 104 21.87 -7.94 4.56
C GLN A 104 21.07 -9.20 4.24
N GLY A 105 21.79 -10.27 3.89
CA GLY A 105 21.19 -11.58 3.56
C GLY A 105 20.36 -11.59 2.27
N LYS A 106 20.39 -10.52 1.46
CA LYS A 106 19.66 -10.44 0.20
C LYS A 106 20.50 -10.97 -0.97
N PRO A 107 19.87 -11.57 -2.00
CA PRO A 107 20.54 -11.92 -3.25
C PRO A 107 21.16 -10.69 -3.93
N THR A 108 22.34 -10.87 -4.52
CA THR A 108 23.10 -9.79 -5.20
C THR A 108 22.64 -9.52 -6.63
N ASP A 109 21.68 -10.28 -7.15
CA ASP A 109 21.11 -10.13 -8.49
C ASP A 109 19.76 -9.38 -8.51
N LYS A 110 19.24 -9.01 -7.33
CA LYS A 110 17.95 -8.31 -7.18
C LYS A 110 18.16 -6.85 -6.82
N LEU A 111 17.47 -5.96 -7.54
CA LEU A 111 17.44 -4.53 -7.23
C LEU A 111 16.78 -4.30 -5.87
N ILE A 112 17.49 -3.62 -4.98
CA ILE A 112 16.96 -3.14 -3.71
C ILE A 112 16.60 -1.68 -3.88
N ILE A 113 15.39 -1.30 -3.46
CA ILE A 113 14.90 0.07 -3.57
C ILE A 113 14.65 0.67 -2.19
N ALA A 114 15.10 1.91 -1.97
CA ALA A 114 14.68 2.75 -0.85
C ALA A 114 13.86 3.93 -1.39
N LEU A 115 12.86 4.37 -0.62
CA LEU A 115 11.84 5.31 -1.06
C LEU A 115 11.81 6.57 -0.19
N ASN A 116 11.30 7.66 -0.76
CA ASN A 116 11.06 8.94 -0.09
C ASN A 116 12.31 9.64 0.43
N LEU A 117 13.43 9.55 -0.29
CA LEU A 117 14.60 10.36 0.07
C LEU A 117 14.23 11.85 0.00
N SER A 118 14.48 12.57 1.08
CA SER A 118 14.37 14.03 1.16
C SER A 118 15.71 14.59 1.65
N GLU A 119 16.71 14.58 0.77
CA GLU A 119 18.07 15.05 1.06
C GLU A 119 18.12 16.51 1.52
N GLU A 120 17.12 17.32 1.16
CA GLU A 120 16.96 18.69 1.63
C GLU A 120 16.84 18.80 3.16
N LYS A 121 16.40 17.72 3.81
CA LYS A 121 16.32 17.61 5.27
C LYS A 121 17.62 17.11 5.91
N PHE A 122 18.66 16.85 5.13
CA PHE A 122 19.94 16.43 5.70
C PHE A 122 20.62 17.58 6.44
N ASP A 123 21.39 17.25 7.47
CA ASP A 123 22.24 18.20 8.20
C ASP A 123 23.14 18.99 7.23
N VAL A 124 23.58 18.33 6.16
CA VAL A 124 24.19 18.93 4.97
C VAL A 124 23.33 18.55 3.76
N PRO A 125 22.53 19.49 3.21
CA PRO A 125 21.65 19.24 2.06
C PRO A 125 22.45 18.93 0.79
N VAL A 126 22.70 17.64 0.55
CA VAL A 126 23.43 17.15 -0.60
C VAL A 126 22.75 15.93 -1.17
N LEU A 127 22.51 15.95 -2.48
CA LEU A 127 21.98 14.79 -3.18
C LEU A 127 23.05 13.68 -3.21
N PRO A 128 22.74 12.47 -2.74
CA PRO A 128 23.65 11.34 -2.81
C PRO A 128 24.00 11.01 -4.27
N THR A 129 25.12 10.32 -4.42
CA THR A 129 25.64 9.85 -5.71
C THR A 129 25.84 8.34 -5.66
N LYS A 130 26.13 7.73 -6.82
CA LYS A 130 26.47 6.30 -6.90
C LYS A 130 27.63 5.94 -5.97
N TRP A 131 28.60 6.83 -5.79
CA TRP A 131 29.77 6.58 -4.95
C TRP A 131 29.39 6.41 -3.47
N ASP A 132 28.44 7.20 -2.97
CA ASP A 132 27.93 7.05 -1.61
C ASP A 132 27.23 5.72 -1.39
N LEU A 133 26.52 5.23 -2.41
CA LEU A 133 25.80 3.96 -2.37
C LEU A 133 26.76 2.77 -2.56
N ASP A 134 27.72 2.90 -3.46
CA ASP A 134 28.76 1.88 -3.74
C ASP A 134 29.64 1.63 -2.49
N GLU A 135 29.89 2.66 -1.67
CA GLU A 135 30.66 2.55 -0.44
C GLU A 135 30.08 1.53 0.55
N VAL A 136 28.74 1.46 0.65
CA VAL A 136 28.05 0.59 1.61
C VAL A 136 27.39 -0.65 0.99
N CYS A 137 27.11 -0.60 -0.31
CA CYS A 137 26.42 -1.67 -1.04
C CYS A 137 27.19 -2.07 -2.33
N PRO A 138 28.47 -2.45 -2.25
CA PRO A 138 29.31 -2.66 -3.45
C PRO A 138 28.86 -3.85 -4.31
N GLU A 139 28.21 -4.86 -3.72
CA GLU A 139 27.80 -6.08 -4.41
C GLU A 139 26.31 -6.15 -4.75
N HIS A 140 25.51 -5.23 -4.23
CA HIS A 140 24.06 -5.23 -4.42
C HIS A 140 23.64 -4.08 -5.33
N PRO A 141 22.81 -4.30 -6.36
CA PRO A 141 22.19 -3.21 -7.09
C PRO A 141 21.21 -2.47 -6.17
N VAL A 142 21.47 -1.19 -5.94
CA VAL A 142 20.66 -0.32 -5.06
C VAL A 142 20.19 0.90 -5.85
N PHE A 143 18.92 1.24 -5.64
CA PHE A 143 18.28 2.41 -6.19
C PHE A 143 17.53 3.17 -5.08
N VAL A 144 17.74 4.48 -4.98
CA VAL A 144 17.08 5.33 -3.99
C VAL A 144 16.20 6.33 -4.73
N MET A 145 14.89 6.27 -4.49
CA MET A 145 13.91 7.17 -5.08
C MET A 145 13.68 8.38 -4.17
N ARG A 146 13.74 9.58 -4.76
CA ARG A 146 13.41 10.83 -4.09
C ARG A 146 11.91 10.93 -3.82
N TYR A 147 11.53 11.69 -2.80
CA TYR A 147 10.13 11.85 -2.36
C TYR A 147 9.18 12.40 -3.43
N ASP A 148 9.70 13.10 -4.43
CA ASP A 148 8.92 13.65 -5.54
C ASP A 148 8.66 12.64 -6.66
N GLY A 149 9.36 11.50 -6.67
CA GLY A 149 9.26 10.49 -7.72
C GLY A 149 9.95 10.86 -9.04
N HIS A 150 10.63 12.01 -9.13
CA HIS A 150 11.22 12.54 -10.35
C HIS A 150 12.74 12.39 -10.42
N ILE A 151 13.39 12.09 -9.28
CA ILE A 151 14.83 11.87 -9.20
C ILE A 151 15.11 10.54 -8.51
N GLY A 152 16.03 9.76 -9.07
CA GLY A 152 16.53 8.54 -8.47
C GLY A 152 18.06 8.48 -8.46
N ILE A 153 18.63 7.80 -7.46
CA ILE A 153 20.06 7.59 -7.31
C ILE A 153 20.34 6.10 -7.41
N ALA A 154 21.01 5.69 -8.47
CA ALA A 154 21.41 4.31 -8.72
C ALA A 154 22.91 4.12 -8.46
N ASN A 155 23.26 3.06 -7.75
CA ASN A 155 24.67 2.68 -7.59
C ASN A 155 25.23 2.03 -8.87
N SER A 156 26.53 1.77 -8.91
CA SER A 156 27.18 1.23 -10.11
C SER A 156 26.61 -0.13 -10.54
N LYS A 157 26.23 -0.99 -9.59
CA LYS A 157 25.58 -2.28 -9.87
C LYS A 157 24.17 -2.12 -10.44
N ALA A 158 23.38 -1.16 -9.94
CA ALA A 158 22.04 -0.89 -10.45
C ALA A 158 22.07 -0.34 -11.87
N LEU A 159 22.99 0.58 -12.18
CA LEU A 159 23.20 1.09 -13.54
C LEU A 159 23.57 -0.05 -14.51
N ALA A 160 24.52 -0.90 -14.12
CA ALA A 160 24.91 -2.06 -14.91
C ALA A 160 23.76 -3.06 -15.13
N LEU A 161 22.90 -3.25 -14.11
CA LEU A 161 21.74 -4.16 -14.19
C LEU A 161 20.73 -3.73 -15.28
N VAL A 162 20.60 -2.43 -15.53
CA VAL A 162 19.73 -1.87 -16.57
C VAL A 162 20.47 -1.52 -17.86
N GLY A 163 21.78 -1.75 -17.92
CA GLY A 163 22.62 -1.48 -19.09
C GLY A 163 22.86 0.00 -19.37
N ILE A 164 22.84 0.86 -18.34
CA ILE A 164 23.24 2.26 -18.45
C ILE A 164 24.75 2.38 -18.20
N ASP A 165 25.44 3.03 -19.14
CA ASP A 165 26.88 3.31 -19.12
C ASP A 165 27.17 4.76 -19.57
N GLU A 166 28.45 5.15 -19.62
CA GLU A 166 28.90 6.50 -19.98
C GLU A 166 28.55 6.87 -21.44
N ASN A 167 28.29 5.89 -22.30
CA ASN A 167 27.91 6.09 -23.71
C ASN A 167 26.39 6.16 -23.89
N THR A 168 25.62 5.85 -22.85
CA THR A 168 24.17 5.90 -22.90
C THR A 168 23.72 7.36 -23.06
N PRO A 169 22.93 7.67 -24.11
CA PRO A 169 22.39 9.01 -24.30
C PRO A 169 21.21 9.26 -23.34
N ASP A 170 20.96 10.53 -23.06
CA ASP A 170 19.76 10.92 -22.32
C ASP A 170 18.50 10.52 -23.11
N PRO A 171 17.49 9.91 -22.46
CA PRO A 171 16.21 9.64 -23.10
C PRO A 171 15.41 10.93 -23.31
N GLU A 172 14.44 10.90 -24.21
CA GLU A 172 13.52 12.03 -24.38
C GLU A 172 12.79 12.33 -23.06
N GLY A 173 12.87 13.60 -22.62
CA GLY A 173 12.25 14.04 -21.38
C GLY A 173 12.92 13.55 -20.10
N GLY A 174 14.18 13.11 -20.14
CA GLY A 174 14.93 12.68 -18.96
C GLY A 174 16.42 12.97 -19.04
N GLU A 175 17.12 12.75 -17.93
CA GLU A 175 18.56 13.06 -17.79
C GLU A 175 19.28 11.92 -17.08
N ILE A 176 20.43 11.50 -17.62
CA ILE A 176 21.41 10.64 -16.99
C ILE A 176 22.61 11.53 -16.60
N ARG A 177 22.62 11.99 -15.35
CA ARG A 177 23.58 13.02 -14.93
C ARG A 177 25.01 12.50 -14.90
N LYS A 178 25.89 13.19 -15.64
CA LYS A 178 27.34 12.99 -15.64
C LYS A 178 28.04 14.12 -14.89
N ASP A 179 29.20 13.83 -14.31
CA ASP A 179 30.06 14.83 -13.70
C ASP A 179 30.85 15.62 -14.78
N GLN A 180 31.72 16.52 -14.34
CA GLN A 180 32.58 17.32 -15.23
C GLN A 180 33.58 16.50 -16.06
N ASN A 181 33.85 15.25 -15.68
CA ASN A 181 34.74 14.33 -16.39
C ASN A 181 33.97 13.40 -17.33
N GLY A 182 32.63 13.47 -17.35
CA GLY A 182 31.77 12.58 -18.12
C GLY A 182 31.44 11.26 -17.40
N GLU A 183 31.82 11.10 -16.13
CA GLU A 183 31.50 9.90 -15.35
C GLU A 183 30.05 9.97 -14.86
N LEU A 184 29.34 8.83 -14.89
CA LEU A 184 27.98 8.75 -14.36
C LEU A 184 27.97 9.07 -12.87
N THR A 185 27.13 10.02 -12.44
CA THR A 185 26.94 10.31 -11.01
C THR A 185 25.99 9.32 -10.33
N GLY A 186 25.24 8.55 -11.12
CA GLY A 186 24.13 7.70 -10.68
C GLY A 186 22.80 8.41 -10.51
N VAL A 187 22.75 9.73 -10.66
CA VAL A 187 21.50 10.49 -10.60
C VAL A 187 20.78 10.38 -11.95
N LEU A 188 19.54 9.89 -11.89
CA LEU A 188 18.63 9.72 -13.02
C LEU A 188 17.39 10.60 -12.78
N SER A 189 16.96 11.35 -13.79
CA SER A 189 15.79 12.23 -13.70
C SER A 189 14.73 11.85 -14.73
N GLU A 190 13.46 11.97 -14.32
CA GLU A 190 12.29 11.80 -15.18
C GLU A 190 12.28 10.45 -15.93
N THR A 191 12.19 10.45 -17.26
CA THR A 191 12.09 9.23 -18.08
C THR A 191 13.32 8.34 -17.97
N ALA A 192 14.48 8.87 -17.55
CA ALA A 192 15.71 8.09 -17.31
C ALA A 192 15.61 7.13 -16.13
N ILE A 193 14.62 7.29 -15.26
CA ILE A 193 14.36 6.38 -14.14
C ILE A 193 13.66 5.08 -14.60
N SER A 194 12.90 5.15 -15.70
CA SER A 194 12.03 4.06 -16.17
C SER A 194 12.71 2.67 -16.25
N PRO A 195 13.96 2.53 -16.73
CA PRO A 195 14.65 1.24 -16.76
C PRO A 195 14.80 0.59 -15.37
N MET A 196 14.92 1.38 -14.29
CA MET A 196 15.02 0.87 -12.92
C MET A 196 13.72 0.20 -12.48
N PHE A 197 12.58 0.81 -12.77
CA PHE A 197 11.26 0.25 -12.42
C PHE A 197 11.05 -1.13 -13.03
N ASN A 198 11.56 -1.38 -14.24
CA ASN A 198 11.49 -2.68 -14.91
C ASN A 198 12.31 -3.79 -14.21
N LYS A 199 13.25 -3.43 -13.35
CA LYS A 199 14.09 -4.36 -12.57
C LYS A 199 13.66 -4.51 -11.13
N ILE A 200 12.66 -3.76 -10.68
CA ILE A 200 12.11 -3.89 -9.33
C ILE A 200 11.53 -5.30 -9.19
N ALA A 201 12.17 -6.08 -8.32
CA ALA A 201 11.67 -7.38 -7.95
C ALA A 201 10.50 -7.21 -6.98
N PHE A 202 9.28 -7.41 -7.45
CA PHE A 202 8.15 -7.51 -6.55
C PHE A 202 8.25 -8.82 -5.76
N PRO A 203 8.01 -8.82 -4.43
CA PRO A 203 7.87 -10.05 -3.68
C PRO A 203 6.86 -10.97 -4.37
N GLN A 204 7.05 -12.29 -4.27
CA GLN A 204 6.13 -13.26 -4.88
C GLN A 204 5.63 -14.26 -3.84
N GLY A 205 4.50 -14.90 -4.15
CA GLY A 205 3.93 -15.98 -3.33
C GLY A 205 3.66 -15.55 -1.88
N ILE A 206 4.19 -16.30 -0.92
CA ILE A 206 3.90 -16.11 0.50
C ILE A 206 4.45 -14.80 1.07
N GLU A 207 5.60 -14.34 0.60
CA GLU A 207 6.20 -13.08 1.06
C GLU A 207 5.31 -11.90 0.70
N LEU A 208 4.78 -11.91 -0.53
CA LEU A 208 3.87 -10.89 -1.01
C LEU A 208 2.55 -10.88 -0.28
N LYS A 209 2.00 -12.08 -0.01
CA LYS A 209 0.80 -12.23 0.81
C LYS A 209 1.00 -11.64 2.20
N ASN A 210 2.07 -12.01 2.90
CA ASN A 210 2.35 -11.55 4.26
C ASN A 210 2.56 -10.02 4.30
N ALA A 211 3.31 -9.48 3.35
CA ALA A 211 3.47 -8.05 3.15
C ALA A 211 2.13 -7.33 3.00
N THR A 212 1.25 -7.88 2.15
CA THR A 212 -0.06 -7.32 1.87
C THR A 212 -0.96 -7.33 3.12
N LEU A 213 -0.95 -8.43 3.87
CA LEU A 213 -1.68 -8.51 5.14
C LEU A 213 -1.16 -7.52 6.17
N LYS A 214 0.16 -7.36 6.30
CA LYS A 214 0.77 -6.37 7.19
C LYS A 214 0.33 -4.95 6.81
N ALA A 215 0.38 -4.62 5.52
CA ALA A 215 -0.01 -3.31 5.01
C ALA A 215 -1.48 -2.98 5.29
N PHE A 216 -2.40 -3.93 5.05
CA PHE A 216 -3.82 -3.67 5.29
C PHE A 216 -4.23 -3.75 6.75
N ASN A 217 -3.55 -4.55 7.58
CA ASN A 217 -3.74 -4.48 9.03
C ASN A 217 -3.27 -3.12 9.59
N TYR A 218 -2.21 -2.52 9.02
CA TYR A 218 -1.83 -1.16 9.36
C TYR A 218 -2.95 -0.16 9.07
N LEU A 219 -3.59 -0.21 7.89
CA LEU A 219 -4.73 0.67 7.59
C LEU A 219 -5.90 0.46 8.55
N ALA A 220 -6.20 -0.79 8.93
CA ALA A 220 -7.24 -1.09 9.92
C ALA A 220 -6.93 -0.48 11.29
N ALA A 221 -5.66 -0.53 11.71
CA ALA A 221 -5.20 0.11 12.95
C ALA A 221 -5.33 1.65 12.92
N GLN A 222 -5.35 2.26 11.73
CA GLN A 222 -5.66 3.69 11.55
C GLN A 222 -7.17 3.98 11.50
N GLY A 223 -8.03 2.97 11.69
CA GLY A 223 -9.50 3.12 11.67
C GLY A 223 -10.11 3.10 10.27
N LEU A 224 -9.35 2.75 9.23
CA LEU A 224 -9.88 2.57 7.88
C LEU A 224 -10.55 1.22 7.76
N THR A 225 -11.88 1.24 7.61
CA THR A 225 -12.72 0.03 7.52
C THR A 225 -13.22 -0.25 6.11
N SER A 226 -13.14 0.73 5.20
CA SER A 226 -13.52 0.58 3.81
C SER A 226 -12.54 1.29 2.89
N LEU A 227 -12.20 0.66 1.77
CA LEU A 227 -11.21 1.16 0.82
C LEU A 227 -11.75 1.08 -0.62
N HIS A 228 -11.62 2.18 -1.36
CA HIS A 228 -11.86 2.19 -2.81
C HIS A 228 -10.53 1.97 -3.54
N GLY A 229 -10.37 0.78 -4.13
CA GLY A 229 -9.12 0.39 -4.78
C GLY A 229 -9.15 0.59 -6.29
N ILE A 230 -8.07 1.14 -6.85
CA ILE A 230 -7.84 1.18 -8.30
C ILE A 230 -6.93 0.03 -8.68
N LEU A 231 -7.43 -0.89 -9.50
CA LEU A 231 -6.64 -1.98 -10.07
C LEU A 231 -6.52 -1.84 -11.59
N HIS A 232 -5.40 -2.23 -12.15
CA HIS A 232 -5.22 -2.43 -13.58
C HIS A 232 -5.35 -3.92 -13.91
N SER A 233 -5.81 -4.26 -15.12
CA SER A 233 -5.93 -5.66 -15.56
C SER A 233 -4.99 -6.06 -16.71
N ASP A 234 -4.32 -5.09 -17.30
CA ASP A 234 -3.45 -5.28 -18.45
C ASP A 234 -2.11 -4.55 -18.19
N ALA A 235 -1.14 -4.76 -19.07
CA ALA A 235 0.19 -4.10 -19.07
C ALA A 235 0.16 -2.58 -19.30
N GLY A 236 -1.02 -1.96 -19.20
CA GLY A 236 -1.26 -0.54 -19.44
C GLY A 236 -1.70 0.14 -18.15
N GLY A 237 -0.92 1.11 -17.71
CA GLY A 237 -1.11 1.94 -16.52
C GLY A 237 0.15 2.77 -16.26
N GLU A 238 0.08 3.77 -15.39
CA GLU A 238 1.24 4.62 -15.02
C GLU A 238 2.45 3.80 -14.52
N PHE A 239 2.22 2.55 -14.11
CA PHE A 239 3.24 1.64 -13.58
C PHE A 239 3.59 0.48 -14.55
N GLY A 240 3.14 0.48 -15.80
CA GLY A 240 3.53 -0.56 -16.79
C GLY A 240 2.96 -1.97 -16.49
N ASP A 241 3.81 -3.01 -16.59
CA ASP A 241 3.40 -4.43 -16.50
C ASP A 241 2.81 -4.86 -15.14
N PHE A 242 2.88 -4.01 -14.10
CA PHE A 242 2.32 -4.32 -12.77
C PHE A 242 0.82 -4.63 -12.82
N GLY A 243 0.06 -4.07 -13.78
CA GLY A 243 -1.37 -4.34 -13.93
C GLY A 243 -1.74 -5.81 -14.16
N VAL A 244 -0.82 -6.64 -14.64
CA VAL A 244 -1.08 -8.07 -14.86
C VAL A 244 -1.13 -8.85 -13.53
N VAL A 245 -0.46 -8.35 -12.48
CA VAL A 245 -0.36 -9.04 -11.19
C VAL A 245 -1.33 -8.53 -10.13
N GLU A 246 -1.90 -7.34 -10.28
CA GLU A 246 -2.70 -6.71 -9.22
C GLU A 246 -3.98 -7.49 -8.91
N ILE A 247 -4.76 -7.88 -9.92
CA ILE A 247 -6.02 -8.61 -9.73
C ILE A 247 -5.78 -10.01 -9.13
N PRO A 248 -4.87 -10.85 -9.67
CA PRO A 248 -4.58 -12.15 -9.06
C PRO A 248 -4.10 -12.05 -7.60
N LEU A 249 -3.21 -11.09 -7.31
CA LEU A 249 -2.73 -10.85 -5.94
C LEU A 249 -3.88 -10.45 -5.03
N PHE A 250 -4.67 -9.45 -5.41
CA PHE A 250 -5.80 -8.99 -4.61
C PHE A 250 -6.77 -10.13 -4.30
N LYS A 251 -7.12 -10.95 -5.30
CA LYS A 251 -7.96 -12.14 -5.10
C LYS A 251 -7.39 -13.16 -4.12
N SER A 252 -6.06 -13.28 -4.04
CA SER A 252 -5.40 -14.24 -3.15
C SER A 252 -5.42 -13.84 -1.67
N VAL A 253 -5.66 -12.55 -1.38
CA VAL A 253 -5.65 -11.97 -0.03
C VAL A 253 -7.01 -11.42 0.41
N GLN A 254 -7.97 -11.29 -0.51
CA GLN A 254 -9.25 -10.62 -0.25
C GLN A 254 -10.02 -11.19 0.95
N SER A 255 -9.92 -12.49 1.23
CA SER A 255 -10.58 -13.13 2.38
C SER A 255 -9.91 -12.82 3.72
N ASP A 256 -8.67 -12.37 3.68
CA ASP A 256 -7.78 -12.29 4.84
C ASP A 256 -7.56 -10.83 5.29
N ILE A 257 -8.04 -9.86 4.49
CA ILE A 257 -7.92 -8.42 4.77
C ILE A 257 -9.19 -7.92 5.48
N PRO A 258 -9.07 -7.08 6.51
CA PRO A 258 -10.20 -6.73 7.38
C PRO A 258 -11.15 -5.66 6.81
N GLN A 259 -10.73 -4.93 5.77
CA GLN A 259 -11.56 -3.86 5.19
C GLN A 259 -12.58 -4.38 4.19
N ASN A 260 -13.67 -3.63 4.03
CA ASN A 260 -14.53 -3.72 2.85
C ASN A 260 -13.84 -3.08 1.65
N TRP A 261 -13.95 -3.69 0.48
CA TRP A 261 -13.29 -3.22 -0.73
C TRP A 261 -14.25 -2.92 -1.87
N TYR A 262 -14.08 -1.74 -2.45
CA TYR A 262 -14.83 -1.25 -3.61
C TYR A 262 -13.83 -1.00 -4.74
N ILE A 263 -13.73 -1.96 -5.66
CA ILE A 263 -12.67 -1.95 -6.67
C ILE A 263 -13.16 -1.34 -7.99
N MET A 264 -12.42 -0.35 -8.49
CA MET A 264 -12.48 0.08 -9.89
C MET A 264 -11.35 -0.59 -10.66
N VAL A 265 -11.69 -1.24 -11.79
CA VAL A 265 -10.71 -1.90 -12.65
C VAL A 265 -10.52 -1.11 -13.92
N ASN A 266 -9.31 -0.59 -14.13
CA ASN A 266 -8.87 0.02 -15.36
C ASN A 266 -8.38 -1.05 -16.35
N THR A 267 -8.83 -0.96 -17.61
CA THR A 267 -8.51 -1.93 -18.65
C THR A 267 -8.68 -1.31 -20.03
N GLU A 268 -7.77 -1.61 -20.94
CA GLU A 268 -7.95 -1.33 -22.37
C GLU A 268 -8.82 -2.41 -23.05
N LYS A 269 -9.06 -3.54 -22.37
CA LYS A 269 -9.71 -4.74 -22.91
C LYS A 269 -10.92 -5.13 -22.05
N PRO A 270 -11.96 -4.28 -21.94
CA PRO A 270 -13.11 -4.49 -21.04
C PRO A 270 -13.84 -5.82 -21.24
N LYS A 271 -13.84 -6.37 -22.47
CA LYS A 271 -14.40 -7.70 -22.75
C LYS A 271 -13.72 -8.84 -21.96
N LYS A 272 -12.44 -8.69 -21.59
CA LYS A 272 -11.74 -9.67 -20.75
C LYS A 272 -12.24 -9.67 -19.31
N LEU A 273 -12.70 -8.53 -18.80
CA LEU A 273 -13.25 -8.44 -17.42
C LEU A 273 -14.53 -9.24 -17.25
N LEU A 274 -15.29 -9.48 -18.33
CA LEU A 274 -16.46 -10.37 -18.30
C LEU A 274 -16.11 -11.80 -17.87
N ARG A 275 -14.85 -12.23 -18.07
CA ARG A 275 -14.36 -13.55 -17.59
C ARG A 275 -13.99 -13.53 -16.11
N LEU A 276 -13.74 -12.35 -15.53
CA LEU A 276 -13.47 -12.16 -14.10
C LEU A 276 -14.75 -12.05 -13.28
N LYS A 277 -15.87 -11.68 -13.92
CA LYS A 277 -17.22 -11.80 -13.36
C LYS A 277 -17.60 -13.28 -13.28
N LYS A 278 -17.26 -13.95 -12.17
CA LYS A 278 -18.11 -15.04 -11.66
C LYS A 278 -19.32 -14.39 -10.96
N PRO A 279 -20.49 -15.08 -10.93
CA PRO A 279 -21.77 -14.44 -10.59
C PRO A 279 -21.70 -13.78 -9.20
N PRO A 280 -22.59 -12.80 -8.92
CA PRO A 280 -22.63 -12.18 -7.60
C PRO A 280 -22.74 -13.25 -6.51
N LEU A 281 -22.30 -12.87 -5.31
CA LEU A 281 -22.31 -13.69 -4.09
C LEU A 281 -23.72 -14.16 -3.65
N ASP A 282 -24.73 -14.01 -4.50
CA ASP A 282 -26.11 -14.48 -4.35
C ASP A 282 -26.41 -15.82 -5.05
N GLY A 283 -25.43 -16.38 -5.77
CA GLY A 283 -25.60 -17.68 -6.43
C GLY A 283 -26.48 -17.65 -7.69
N GLY A 284 -26.69 -16.47 -8.31
CA GLY A 284 -27.33 -16.38 -9.62
C GLY A 284 -28.84 -16.69 -9.62
N LYS A 285 -29.58 -16.28 -8.59
CA LYS A 285 -31.04 -16.25 -8.69
C LYS A 285 -31.47 -14.97 -9.43
N PRO A 286 -32.24 -15.07 -10.52
CA PRO A 286 -32.86 -13.89 -11.13
C PRO A 286 -33.98 -13.34 -10.23
N ASP A 287 -34.16 -12.03 -10.27
CA ASP A 287 -35.28 -11.28 -9.67
C ASP A 287 -36.66 -11.78 -10.13
#